data_AF-A0AA43C7H7-F1
#
_entry.id   AF-A0AA43C7H7-F1
#
_cell.length_a   1.000
_cell.length_b   1.000
_cell.length_c   1.000
_cell.angle_alpha   90.00
_cell.angle_beta   90.00
_cell.angle_gamma   90.00
#
_symmetry.space_group_name_H-M   'P 1'
#
loop_
_entity.id
_entity.type
_entity.pdbx_description
1 polymer ?
#
loop_
_entity_poly.entity_id
_entity_poly.type
_entity_poly.pdbx_seq_one_letter_code
_entity_poly.pdbx_strand_id
1 'polypeptide(L)'
;MKIKFTVFLIAVGILGMFAVHSYAQYAQDAPIPEDQEKMLSEKYKGKSYSPYAKRDFPNELLWGDSHLHTGFSFDAGTAGCILLPENAYRFARGEEVVSSYGIPVKLSRPLDWLAVTDHTDNMGFIVDMIAGNPDILATPQGKDWHDRLKKANKDEKAKIAYEIIKALMVTKTFPKEIYYGPNSEGYKSTWERIVKAAEEYNDPGRFTALIGYEWTSTLEGNNLHRNVIYRDGGDKALQVVPYTTTPPYGSPDPMDL
;
A
#
# COMPACT_ATOMS: atom_id res chain seq x y z
N MET A 1 -3.12 -68.72 -26.53
CA MET A 1 -2.49 -67.56 -25.84
C MET A 1 -3.31 -66.33 -26.23
N LYS A 2 -4.01 -65.75 -25.24
CA LYS A 2 -4.98 -64.66 -25.42
C LYS A 2 -4.25 -63.34 -25.68
N ILE A 3 -4.90 -62.43 -26.42
CA ILE A 3 -5.29 -61.07 -26.02
C ILE A 3 -5.71 -60.32 -27.30
N LYS A 4 -7.01 -60.04 -27.46
CA LYS A 4 -7.51 -58.99 -28.35
C LYS A 4 -8.22 -57.97 -27.46
N PHE A 5 -7.73 -56.74 -27.50
CA PHE A 5 -8.28 -55.59 -26.80
C PHE A 5 -9.60 -55.17 -27.46
N THR A 6 -10.64 -55.05 -26.64
CA THR A 6 -11.90 -54.39 -27.00
C THR A 6 -11.70 -52.89 -26.88
N VAL A 7 -11.73 -52.18 -28.01
CA VAL A 7 -11.81 -50.71 -28.03
C VAL A 7 -13.27 -50.33 -27.81
N PHE A 8 -13.57 -49.67 -26.70
CA PHE A 8 -14.85 -49.04 -26.45
C PHE A 8 -14.84 -47.64 -27.07
N LEU A 9 -15.75 -47.40 -28.00
CA LEU A 9 -16.07 -46.05 -28.48
C LEU A 9 -16.58 -45.21 -27.30
N ILE A 10 -15.89 -44.12 -26.98
CA ILE A 10 -16.44 -43.06 -26.13
C ILE A 10 -17.13 -42.04 -27.04
N ALA A 11 -18.39 -41.78 -26.69
CA ALA A 11 -19.31 -40.90 -27.38
C ALA A 11 -18.80 -39.45 -27.48
N VAL A 12 -19.09 -38.86 -28.63
CA VAL A 12 -18.97 -37.43 -28.92
C VAL A 12 -19.92 -36.65 -28.02
N GLY A 13 -19.38 -35.85 -27.11
CA GLY A 13 -20.09 -34.86 -26.32
C GLY A 13 -19.76 -33.45 -26.82
N ILE A 14 -20.81 -32.75 -27.24
CA ILE A 14 -20.80 -31.48 -27.96
C ILE A 14 -20.12 -30.34 -27.17
N LEU A 15 -19.34 -29.57 -27.92
CA LEU A 15 -18.75 -28.26 -27.60
C LEU A 15 -19.80 -27.30 -27.00
N GLY A 16 -19.61 -26.91 -25.75
CA GLY A 16 -20.20 -25.70 -25.17
C GLY A 16 -19.08 -24.74 -24.80
N MET A 17 -18.69 -23.85 -25.73
CA MET A 17 -17.85 -22.70 -25.40
C MET A 17 -18.62 -21.80 -24.44
N PHE A 18 -18.33 -21.89 -23.14
CA PHE A 18 -18.64 -20.82 -22.21
C PHE A 18 -17.62 -19.70 -22.43
N ALA A 19 -17.94 -18.78 -23.34
CA ALA A 19 -17.31 -17.48 -23.36
C ALA A 19 -17.73 -16.73 -22.09
N VAL A 20 -16.91 -16.83 -21.05
CA VAL A 20 -17.05 -16.01 -19.85
C VAL A 20 -16.68 -14.58 -20.27
N HIS A 21 -17.68 -13.84 -20.75
CA HIS A 21 -17.57 -12.40 -20.89
C HIS A 21 -17.60 -11.84 -19.47
N SER A 22 -16.43 -11.54 -18.94
CA SER A 22 -16.27 -10.67 -17.79
C SER A 22 -16.78 -9.29 -18.19
N TYR A 23 -18.08 -9.04 -17.94
CA TYR A 23 -18.60 -7.70 -17.94
C TYR A 23 -17.85 -6.93 -16.86
N ALA A 24 -17.07 -5.93 -17.28
CA ALA A 24 -16.65 -4.88 -16.38
C ALA A 24 -17.93 -4.32 -15.75
N GLN A 25 -18.11 -4.50 -14.45
CA GLN A 25 -19.11 -3.75 -13.71
C GLN A 25 -18.66 -2.29 -13.75
N TYR A 26 -19.10 -1.58 -14.78
CA TYR A 26 -19.22 -0.14 -14.69
C TYR A 26 -20.18 0.09 -13.51
N ALA A 27 -19.74 0.85 -12.51
CA ALA A 27 -20.65 1.64 -11.72
C ALA A 27 -21.27 2.67 -12.68
N GLN A 28 -22.17 2.22 -13.56
CA GLN A 28 -23.15 3.12 -14.13
C GLN A 28 -24.02 3.54 -12.96
N ASP A 29 -24.16 4.84 -12.78
CA ASP A 29 -25.25 5.44 -12.03
C ASP A 29 -26.49 4.55 -12.20
N ALA A 30 -26.98 3.99 -11.09
CA ALA A 30 -28.18 3.18 -11.12
C ALA A 30 -29.24 3.92 -11.95
N PRO A 31 -29.94 3.27 -12.88
CA PRO A 31 -30.95 3.94 -13.68
C PRO A 31 -31.88 4.69 -12.75
N ILE A 32 -32.13 5.97 -13.06
CA ILE A 32 -33.00 6.83 -12.28
C ILE A 32 -34.31 6.05 -12.06
N PRO A 33 -34.67 5.69 -10.82
CA PRO A 33 -35.88 4.92 -10.58
C PRO A 33 -37.08 5.67 -11.16
N GLU A 34 -37.95 4.97 -11.89
CA GLU A 34 -39.17 5.54 -12.49
C GLU A 34 -40.05 6.27 -11.44
N ASP A 35 -40.00 5.82 -10.19
CA ASP A 35 -40.80 6.33 -9.07
C ASP A 35 -40.01 7.35 -8.20
N GLN A 36 -39.50 8.42 -8.83
CA GLN A 36 -38.76 9.49 -8.13
C GLN A 36 -39.54 10.11 -6.94
N GLU A 37 -40.87 10.14 -7.01
CA GLU A 37 -41.72 10.68 -5.94
C GLU A 37 -41.64 9.87 -4.64
N LYS A 38 -41.35 8.57 -4.68
CA LYS A 38 -41.27 7.72 -3.46
C LYS A 38 -39.90 7.75 -2.79
N MET A 39 -38.82 7.93 -3.55
CA MET A 39 -37.45 7.89 -3.00
C MET A 39 -36.99 9.24 -2.44
N LEU A 40 -37.54 10.35 -2.93
CA LEU A 40 -37.10 11.71 -2.53
C LEU A 40 -37.94 12.33 -1.39
N SER A 41 -39.13 11.81 -1.10
CA SER A 41 -40.20 12.62 -0.50
C SER A 41 -40.21 12.72 1.03
N GLU A 42 -39.51 11.88 1.79
CA GLU A 42 -39.58 11.98 3.26
C GLU A 42 -38.72 13.14 3.82
N LYS A 43 -37.54 13.39 3.25
CA LYS A 43 -36.66 14.52 3.64
C LYS A 43 -36.68 15.70 2.68
N TYR A 44 -37.16 15.52 1.45
CA TYR A 44 -37.06 16.54 0.41
C TYR A 44 -38.41 16.79 -0.28
N LYS A 45 -39.15 17.81 0.20
CA LYS A 45 -40.52 18.13 -0.25
C LYS A 45 -40.59 19.00 -1.52
N GLY A 46 -39.47 19.33 -2.15
CA GLY A 46 -39.41 20.27 -3.28
C GLY A 46 -39.37 19.59 -4.65
N LYS A 47 -40.06 20.18 -5.64
CA LYS A 47 -39.85 19.84 -7.07
C LYS A 47 -38.54 20.50 -7.53
N SER A 48 -37.47 19.72 -7.69
CA SER A 48 -36.20 20.20 -8.23
C SER A 48 -35.94 19.56 -9.59
N TYR A 49 -35.58 20.37 -10.59
CA TYR A 49 -35.13 19.88 -11.90
C TYR A 49 -33.81 19.09 -11.79
N SER A 50 -32.95 19.45 -10.83
CA SER A 50 -31.72 18.73 -10.51
C SER A 50 -31.91 17.92 -9.22
N PRO A 51 -31.93 16.58 -9.27
CA PRO A 51 -32.14 15.73 -8.10
C PRO A 51 -31.08 15.90 -7.01
N TYR A 52 -29.90 16.41 -7.35
CA TYR A 52 -28.77 16.64 -6.44
C TYR A 52 -28.79 18.05 -5.81
N ALA A 53 -29.51 19.01 -6.40
CA ALA A 53 -29.54 20.37 -5.87
C ALA A 53 -30.10 20.38 -4.44
N LYS A 54 -29.44 21.13 -3.55
CA LYS A 54 -29.73 21.24 -2.10
C LYS A 54 -29.77 19.92 -1.32
N ARG A 55 -29.21 18.82 -1.85
CA ARG A 55 -28.80 17.69 -0.98
C ARG A 55 -27.59 18.15 -0.18
N ASP A 56 -27.72 18.17 1.13
CA ASP A 56 -26.69 18.58 2.09
C ASP A 56 -26.20 17.41 2.95
N PHE A 57 -26.54 16.18 2.57
CA PHE A 57 -26.14 14.96 3.26
C PHE A 57 -25.38 14.03 2.31
N PRO A 58 -24.34 13.33 2.81
CA PRO A 58 -23.64 12.32 2.02
C PRO A 58 -24.58 11.16 1.70
N ASN A 59 -24.61 10.73 0.44
CA ASN A 59 -25.44 9.64 -0.04
C ASN A 59 -24.64 8.55 -0.78
N GLU A 60 -23.32 8.62 -0.70
CA GLU A 60 -22.38 7.65 -1.26
C GLU A 60 -21.51 7.08 -0.13
N LEU A 61 -21.38 5.76 -0.11
CA LEU A 61 -20.55 5.05 0.86
C LEU A 61 -19.27 4.59 0.17
N LEU A 62 -18.14 5.17 0.59
CA LEU A 62 -16.81 4.84 0.09
C LEU A 62 -16.07 3.95 1.09
N TRP A 63 -15.38 2.94 0.58
CA TRP A 63 -14.54 2.00 1.32
C TRP A 63 -13.09 2.27 1.01
N GLY A 64 -12.27 2.40 2.04
CA GLY A 64 -10.84 2.58 1.84
C GLY A 64 -10.07 2.34 3.12
N ASP A 65 -8.76 2.43 2.97
CA ASP A 65 -7.82 2.25 4.06
C ASP A 65 -6.89 3.46 4.15
N SER A 66 -6.78 3.99 5.36
CA SER A 66 -5.94 5.16 5.65
C SER A 66 -4.59 4.78 6.24
N HIS A 67 -4.34 3.50 6.50
CA HIS A 67 -3.18 3.04 7.25
C HIS A 67 -2.65 1.72 6.66
N LEU A 68 -1.86 1.81 5.59
CA LEU A 68 -1.27 0.65 4.92
C LEU A 68 0.23 0.84 4.72
N HIS A 69 0.99 -0.19 5.11
CA HIS A 69 2.44 -0.24 4.99
C HIS A 69 2.85 -1.19 3.85
N THR A 70 3.93 -0.82 3.16
CA THR A 70 4.55 -1.52 2.05
C THR A 70 5.98 -1.91 2.44
N GLY A 71 6.72 -2.55 1.54
CA GLY A 71 8.13 -2.87 1.74
C GLY A 71 9.02 -1.64 1.95
N PHE A 72 8.57 -0.44 1.60
CA PHE A 72 9.30 0.79 1.94
C PHE A 72 9.20 1.16 3.42
N SER A 73 8.12 0.81 4.12
CA SER A 73 8.08 1.00 5.56
C SER A 73 9.14 0.14 6.24
N PHE A 74 9.82 0.72 7.22
CA PHE A 74 10.88 0.03 7.92
C PHE A 74 10.37 -1.22 8.67
N ASP A 75 9.18 -1.16 9.28
CA ASP A 75 8.58 -2.27 10.01
C ASP A 75 8.13 -3.42 9.08
N ALA A 76 7.38 -3.11 8.03
CA ALA A 76 6.85 -4.10 7.10
C ALA A 76 7.97 -4.71 6.25
N GLY A 77 8.92 -3.88 5.79
CA GLY A 77 10.11 -4.35 5.09
C GLY A 77 10.94 -5.31 5.95
N THR A 78 11.25 -4.94 7.21
CA THR A 78 11.98 -5.84 8.13
C THR A 78 11.19 -7.11 8.44
N ALA A 79 9.86 -7.05 8.51
CA ALA A 79 8.99 -8.21 8.68
C ALA A 79 8.88 -9.11 7.42
N GLY A 80 9.51 -8.73 6.30
CA GLY A 80 9.58 -9.52 5.07
C GLY A 80 8.54 -9.14 4.02
N CYS A 81 7.91 -7.96 4.13
CA CYS A 81 7.11 -7.41 3.05
C CYS A 81 8.01 -7.00 1.87
N ILE A 82 7.75 -7.57 0.70
CA ILE A 82 8.48 -7.24 -0.54
C ILE A 82 7.60 -6.47 -1.54
N LEU A 83 6.32 -6.24 -1.19
CA LEU A 83 5.37 -5.54 -2.04
C LEU A 83 5.55 -4.03 -1.85
N LEU A 84 5.73 -3.32 -2.95
CA LEU A 84 5.91 -1.86 -3.00
C LEU A 84 4.56 -1.14 -3.28
N PRO A 85 4.48 0.20 -3.17
CA PRO A 85 3.24 0.97 -3.32
C PRO A 85 2.42 0.66 -4.58
N GLU A 86 3.08 0.41 -5.71
CA GLU A 86 2.40 0.01 -6.95
C GLU A 86 1.57 -1.27 -6.77
N ASN A 87 2.06 -2.25 -6.00
CA ASN A 87 1.33 -3.48 -5.73
C ASN A 87 0.15 -3.22 -4.79
N ALA A 88 0.34 -2.34 -3.80
CA ALA A 88 -0.72 -1.97 -2.86
C ALA A 88 -1.90 -1.30 -3.59
N TYR A 89 -1.63 -0.34 -4.48
CA TYR A 89 -2.68 0.30 -5.27
C TYR A 89 -3.37 -0.64 -6.26
N ARG A 90 -2.62 -1.51 -6.94
CA ARG A 90 -3.20 -2.56 -7.80
C ARG A 90 -4.14 -3.46 -7.02
N PHE A 91 -3.71 -3.94 -5.85
CA PHE A 91 -4.52 -4.78 -4.98
C PHE A 91 -5.79 -4.06 -4.51
N ALA A 92 -5.67 -2.80 -4.07
CA ALA A 92 -6.80 -1.97 -3.67
C ALA A 92 -7.81 -1.76 -4.81
N ARG A 93 -7.33 -1.59 -6.05
CA ARG A 93 -8.16 -1.49 -7.26
C ARG A 93 -8.78 -2.81 -7.71
N GLY A 94 -8.55 -3.90 -6.97
CA GLY A 94 -9.12 -5.22 -7.24
C GLY A 94 -8.36 -6.05 -8.27
N GLU A 95 -7.12 -5.68 -8.57
CA GLU A 95 -6.23 -6.54 -9.34
C GLU A 95 -5.73 -7.72 -8.49
N GLU A 96 -5.34 -8.80 -9.15
CA GLU A 96 -4.61 -9.89 -8.51
C GLU A 96 -3.14 -9.49 -8.36
N VAL A 97 -2.58 -9.72 -7.17
CA VAL A 97 -1.15 -9.55 -6.89
C VAL A 97 -0.59 -10.81 -6.24
N VAL A 98 0.73 -10.99 -6.32
CA VAL A 98 1.40 -12.10 -5.63
C VAL A 98 1.92 -11.60 -4.28
N SER A 99 1.49 -12.25 -3.20
CA SER A 99 1.92 -11.91 -1.83
C SER A 99 3.41 -12.19 -1.62
N SER A 100 3.99 -11.70 -0.52
CA SER A 100 5.38 -11.97 -0.13
C SER A 100 5.71 -13.46 0.03
N TYR A 101 4.69 -14.31 0.14
CA TYR A 101 4.81 -15.76 0.22
C TYR A 101 4.65 -16.49 -1.13
N GLY A 102 4.53 -15.74 -2.24
CA GLY A 102 4.33 -16.31 -3.58
C GLY A 102 2.89 -16.78 -3.86
N ILE A 103 1.94 -16.45 -2.98
CA ILE A 103 0.54 -16.85 -3.12
C ILE A 103 -0.22 -15.73 -3.85
N PRO A 104 -0.91 -16.01 -4.97
CA PRO A 104 -1.81 -15.05 -5.62
C PRO A 104 -2.98 -14.66 -4.69
N VAL A 105 -3.23 -13.36 -4.57
CA VAL A 105 -4.28 -12.80 -3.72
C VAL A 105 -5.02 -11.69 -4.46
N LYS A 106 -6.32 -11.56 -4.17
CA LYS A 106 -7.20 -10.52 -4.70
C LYS A 106 -8.27 -10.17 -3.66
N LEU A 107 -8.63 -8.89 -3.53
CA LEU A 107 -9.74 -8.49 -2.66
C LEU A 107 -11.08 -9.00 -3.21
N SER A 108 -11.96 -9.42 -2.31
CA SER A 108 -13.35 -9.78 -2.67
C SER A 108 -14.15 -8.57 -3.17
N ARG A 109 -13.79 -7.37 -2.71
CA ARG A 109 -14.31 -6.09 -3.14
C ARG A 109 -13.15 -5.09 -3.28
N PRO A 110 -12.99 -4.39 -4.42
CA PRO A 110 -12.05 -3.28 -4.54
C PRO A 110 -12.37 -2.16 -3.55
N LEU A 111 -11.34 -1.41 -3.14
CA LEU A 111 -11.49 -0.17 -2.39
C LEU A 111 -11.76 1.00 -3.34
N ASP A 112 -12.42 2.01 -2.83
CA ASP A 112 -12.67 3.29 -3.50
C ASP A 112 -11.50 4.26 -3.29
N TRP A 113 -10.70 4.07 -2.24
CA TRP A 113 -9.48 4.84 -2.00
C TRP A 113 -8.46 4.08 -1.12
N LEU A 114 -7.20 4.47 -1.21
CA LEU A 114 -6.11 3.97 -0.36
C LEU A 114 -5.11 5.09 -0.08
N ALA A 115 -4.67 5.23 1.17
CA ALA A 115 -3.44 5.92 1.52
C ALA A 115 -2.35 4.90 1.86
N VAL A 116 -1.25 4.91 1.11
CA VAL A 116 -0.01 4.24 1.53
C VAL A 116 0.67 5.15 2.56
N THR A 117 0.85 4.65 3.78
CA THR A 117 1.37 5.41 4.91
C THR A 117 2.55 4.68 5.52
N ASP A 118 3.61 4.50 4.72
CA ASP A 118 4.85 3.92 5.22
C ASP A 118 5.46 4.79 6.32
N HIS A 119 6.10 4.18 7.33
CA HIS A 119 6.84 4.90 8.37
C HIS A 119 7.89 5.80 7.75
N THR A 120 7.98 7.05 8.22
CA THR A 120 9.00 7.99 7.75
C THR A 120 10.40 7.56 8.11
N ASP A 121 10.67 7.29 9.39
CA ASP A 121 12.01 7.02 9.87
C ASP A 121 12.61 5.78 9.21
N ASN A 122 13.64 6.01 8.38
CA ASN A 122 14.34 4.98 7.63
C ASN A 122 13.52 4.31 6.51
N MET A 123 12.52 5.01 5.95
CA MET A 123 11.76 4.51 4.78
C MET A 123 12.71 4.15 3.63
N GLY A 124 12.41 3.06 2.92
CA GLY A 124 13.16 2.60 1.76
C GLY A 124 14.47 1.85 2.06
N PHE A 125 15.05 2.05 3.25
CA PHE A 125 16.35 1.47 3.63
C PHE A 125 16.38 -0.06 3.46
N ILE A 126 15.32 -0.75 3.89
CA ILE A 126 15.30 -2.23 3.87
C ILE A 126 15.30 -2.78 2.45
N VAL A 127 14.56 -2.14 1.54
CA VAL A 127 14.52 -2.52 0.11
C VAL A 127 15.92 -2.42 -0.48
N ASP A 128 16.60 -1.30 -0.25
CA ASP A 128 17.94 -1.04 -0.79
C ASP A 128 19.01 -1.93 -0.14
N MET A 129 18.92 -2.20 1.16
CA MET A 129 19.82 -3.09 1.87
C MET A 129 19.71 -4.53 1.34
N ILE A 130 18.49 -5.02 1.13
CA ILE A 130 18.25 -6.35 0.54
C ILE A 130 18.73 -6.39 -0.92
N ALA A 131 18.55 -5.31 -1.67
CA ALA A 131 19.04 -5.18 -3.06
C ALA A 131 20.58 -5.07 -3.14
N GLY A 132 21.27 -4.85 -2.02
CA GLY A 132 22.71 -4.75 -1.96
C GLY A 132 23.25 -3.40 -2.44
N ASN A 133 22.57 -2.30 -2.10
CA ASN A 133 23.00 -0.93 -2.40
C ASN A 133 24.49 -0.74 -1.99
N PRO A 134 25.38 -0.31 -2.91
CA PRO A 134 26.82 -0.20 -2.66
C PRO A 134 27.19 0.68 -1.46
N ASP A 135 26.45 1.77 -1.22
CA ASP A 135 26.72 2.69 -0.11
C ASP A 135 26.41 2.03 1.24
N ILE A 136 25.35 1.21 1.29
CA ILE A 136 25.02 0.40 2.47
C ILE A 136 26.10 -0.66 2.70
N LEU A 137 26.53 -1.35 1.63
CA LEU A 137 27.54 -2.41 1.71
C LEU A 137 28.96 -1.91 1.96
N ALA A 138 29.22 -0.62 1.78
CA ALA A 138 30.49 0.00 2.15
C ALA A 138 30.68 0.05 3.68
N THR A 139 29.61 -0.05 4.46
CA THR A 139 29.69 -0.11 5.92
C THR A 139 29.79 -1.56 6.43
N PRO A 140 30.57 -1.82 7.51
CA PRO A 140 30.66 -3.16 8.08
C PRO A 140 29.29 -3.72 8.51
N GLN A 141 28.45 -2.91 9.14
CA GLN A 141 27.15 -3.34 9.66
C GLN A 141 26.13 -3.59 8.54
N GLY A 142 26.04 -2.70 7.55
CA GLY A 142 25.14 -2.88 6.41
C GLY A 142 25.52 -4.11 5.59
N LYS A 143 26.82 -4.33 5.38
CA LYS A 143 27.34 -5.54 4.73
C LYS A 143 27.01 -6.81 5.52
N ASP A 144 27.22 -6.80 6.84
CA ASP A 144 26.90 -7.94 7.71
C ASP A 144 25.41 -8.33 7.63
N TRP A 145 24.51 -7.35 7.79
CA TRP A 145 23.06 -7.58 7.71
C TRP A 145 22.64 -8.15 6.37
N HIS A 146 23.12 -7.57 5.26
CA HIS A 146 22.83 -8.06 3.91
C HIS A 146 23.35 -9.50 3.71
N ASP A 147 24.61 -9.77 4.04
CA ASP A 147 25.22 -11.09 3.85
C ASP A 147 24.53 -12.18 4.69
N ARG A 148 24.14 -11.85 5.93
CA ARG A 148 23.41 -12.75 6.82
C ARG A 148 22.01 -13.02 6.31
N LEU A 149 21.27 -12.00 5.87
CA LEU A 149 19.91 -12.16 5.33
C LEU A 149 19.85 -13.05 4.09
N LYS A 150 20.86 -12.99 3.21
CA LYS A 150 20.94 -13.85 2.02
C LYS A 150 21.07 -15.34 2.35
N LYS A 151 21.72 -15.67 3.47
CA LYS A 151 22.00 -17.04 3.90
C LYS A 151 20.99 -17.57 4.91
N ALA A 152 20.24 -16.66 5.54
CA ALA A 152 19.34 -16.97 6.64
C ALA A 152 18.13 -17.81 6.21
N ASN A 153 17.80 -18.81 7.03
CA ASN A 153 16.50 -19.47 7.01
C ASN A 153 15.40 -18.57 7.62
N LYS A 154 14.17 -19.05 7.68
CA LYS A 154 13.01 -18.26 8.16
C LYS A 154 13.20 -17.73 9.61
N ASP A 155 13.69 -18.57 10.51
CA ASP A 155 13.85 -18.20 11.93
C ASP A 155 15.03 -17.24 12.13
N GLU A 156 16.09 -17.41 11.34
CA GLU A 156 17.24 -16.52 11.32
C GLU A 156 16.88 -15.14 10.77
N LYS A 157 16.05 -15.07 9.72
CA LYS A 157 15.54 -13.79 9.18
C LYS A 157 14.79 -13.00 10.23
N ALA A 158 13.92 -13.65 11.01
CA ALA A 158 13.19 -13.00 12.08
C ALA A 158 14.11 -12.43 13.16
N LYS A 159 15.20 -13.13 13.51
CA LYS A 159 16.21 -12.65 14.47
C LYS A 159 16.99 -11.44 13.93
N ILE A 160 17.38 -11.48 12.66
CA ILE A 160 18.09 -10.36 12.02
C ILE A 160 17.17 -9.14 11.91
N ALA A 161 15.91 -9.34 11.51
CA ALA A 161 14.91 -8.27 11.49
C ALA A 161 14.74 -7.62 12.87
N TYR A 162 14.62 -8.43 13.93
CA TYR A 162 14.54 -7.92 15.30
C TYR A 162 15.80 -7.15 15.72
N GLU A 163 16.99 -7.60 15.33
CA GLU A 163 18.26 -6.90 15.58
C GLU A 163 18.27 -5.51 14.92
N ILE A 164 17.86 -5.42 13.65
CA ILE A 164 17.78 -4.18 12.87
C ILE A 164 16.75 -3.22 13.49
N ILE A 165 15.55 -3.73 13.82
CA ILE A 165 14.49 -2.96 14.48
C ILE A 165 14.98 -2.42 15.82
N LYS A 166 15.60 -3.28 16.63
CA LYS A 166 16.11 -2.90 17.93
C LYS A 166 17.19 -1.81 17.81
N ALA A 167 18.09 -1.92 16.83
CA ALA A 167 19.12 -0.93 16.58
C ALA A 167 18.55 0.47 16.31
N LEU A 168 17.48 0.56 15.50
CA LEU A 168 16.84 1.84 15.16
C LEU A 168 15.90 2.36 16.24
N MET A 169 14.97 1.51 16.69
CA MET A 169 13.83 1.96 17.49
C MET A 169 14.12 1.95 18.99
N VAL A 170 14.97 1.02 19.47
CA VAL A 170 15.14 0.76 20.90
C VAL A 170 16.50 1.24 21.42
N THR A 171 17.60 0.70 20.89
CA THR A 171 18.95 0.97 21.42
C THR A 171 19.57 2.24 20.84
N LYS A 172 19.00 2.79 19.76
CA LYS A 172 19.51 3.98 19.06
C LYS A 172 20.98 3.82 18.63
N THR A 173 21.34 2.60 18.22
CA THR A 173 22.68 2.19 17.75
C THR A 173 22.74 1.96 16.25
N PHE A 174 21.69 2.32 15.50
CA PHE A 174 21.68 2.22 14.04
C PHE A 174 22.81 3.07 13.43
N PRO A 175 23.59 2.56 12.46
CA PRO A 175 24.73 3.30 11.93
C PRO A 175 24.27 4.55 11.16
N LYS A 176 24.82 5.71 11.52
CA LYS A 176 24.37 7.01 10.99
C LYS A 176 24.71 7.18 9.51
N GLU A 177 25.77 6.52 9.04
CA GLU A 177 26.30 6.61 7.68
C GLU A 177 25.33 6.01 6.65
N ILE A 178 24.43 5.11 7.08
CA ILE A 178 23.46 4.42 6.22
C ILE A 178 22.02 4.69 6.66
N TYR A 179 21.81 5.67 7.55
CA TYR A 179 20.47 6.06 7.99
C TYR A 179 19.76 6.84 6.87
N TYR A 180 18.54 6.41 6.53
CA TYR A 180 17.69 7.14 5.60
C TYR A 180 16.85 8.14 6.39
N GLY A 181 17.22 9.41 6.29
CA GLY A 181 16.49 10.55 6.83
C GLY A 181 16.30 11.64 5.78
N PRO A 182 15.64 12.77 6.10
CA PRO A 182 15.19 13.74 5.09
C PRO A 182 16.27 14.28 4.14
N ASN A 183 17.53 14.27 4.56
CA ASN A 183 18.65 14.73 3.74
C ASN A 183 19.32 13.64 2.89
N SER A 184 19.03 12.35 3.13
CA SER A 184 19.62 11.27 2.34
C SER A 184 18.90 11.11 1.00
N GLU A 185 19.66 10.77 -0.04
CA GLU A 185 19.10 10.53 -1.37
C GLU A 185 18.18 9.30 -1.39
N GLY A 186 18.49 8.28 -0.58
CA GLY A 186 17.63 7.10 -0.43
C GLY A 186 16.25 7.44 0.14
N TYR A 187 16.18 8.36 1.09
CA TYR A 187 14.90 8.81 1.67
C TYR A 187 14.09 9.62 0.64
N LYS A 188 14.70 10.62 0.01
CA LYS A 188 14.03 11.48 -0.97
C LYS A 188 13.53 10.68 -2.17
N SER A 189 14.36 9.80 -2.72
CA SER A 189 13.97 8.94 -3.85
C SER A 189 12.87 7.95 -3.47
N THR A 190 12.84 7.46 -2.22
CA THR A 190 11.73 6.64 -1.72
C THR A 190 10.43 7.45 -1.65
N TRP A 191 10.47 8.67 -1.11
CA TRP A 191 9.32 9.56 -1.09
C TRP A 191 8.81 9.87 -2.51
N GLU A 192 9.71 10.19 -3.44
CA GLU A 192 9.38 10.40 -4.85
C GLU A 192 8.70 9.19 -5.47
N ARG A 193 9.14 7.97 -5.15
CA ARG A 193 8.53 6.72 -5.64
C ARG A 193 7.14 6.49 -5.05
N ILE A 194 6.93 6.80 -3.76
CA ILE A 194 5.61 6.71 -3.11
C ILE A 194 4.63 7.68 -3.78
N VAL A 195 5.03 8.95 -3.94
CA VAL A 195 4.20 9.98 -4.58
C VAL A 195 3.91 9.62 -6.03
N LYS A 196 4.93 9.20 -6.78
CA LYS A 196 4.77 8.78 -8.18
C LYS A 196 3.80 7.62 -8.31
N ALA A 197 3.89 6.62 -7.42
CA ALA A 197 2.95 5.50 -7.43
C ALA A 197 1.52 5.98 -7.14
N ALA A 198 1.32 6.89 -6.19
CA ALA A 198 -0.01 7.45 -5.94
C ALA A 198 -0.56 8.15 -7.20
N GLU A 199 0.22 9.01 -7.83
CA GLU A 199 -0.18 9.71 -9.06
C GLU A 199 -0.48 8.77 -10.22
N GLU A 200 0.36 7.73 -10.43
CA GLU A 200 0.22 6.77 -11.51
C GLU A 200 -1.03 5.88 -11.36
N TYR A 201 -1.38 5.54 -10.11
CA TYR A 201 -2.50 4.62 -9.84
C TYR A 201 -3.81 5.32 -9.47
N ASN A 202 -3.82 6.64 -9.34
CA ASN A 202 -5.03 7.43 -9.17
C ASN A 202 -5.91 7.34 -10.43
N ASP A 203 -7.21 7.05 -10.27
CA ASP A 203 -8.19 6.98 -11.37
C ASP A 203 -9.41 7.84 -10.99
N PRO A 204 -9.38 9.16 -11.24
CA PRO A 204 -10.40 10.09 -10.79
C PRO A 204 -11.83 9.65 -11.15
N GLY A 205 -12.70 9.60 -10.15
CA GLY A 205 -14.08 9.13 -10.29
C GLY A 205 -14.26 7.61 -10.18
N ARG A 206 -13.17 6.84 -10.01
CA ARG A 206 -13.22 5.38 -9.81
C ARG A 206 -12.38 4.90 -8.64
N PHE A 207 -11.21 5.49 -8.42
CA PHE A 207 -10.32 5.16 -7.32
C PHE A 207 -9.45 6.37 -6.95
N THR A 208 -9.35 6.68 -5.66
CA THR A 208 -8.47 7.74 -5.16
C THR A 208 -7.23 7.15 -4.50
N ALA A 209 -6.07 7.39 -5.10
CA ALA A 209 -4.78 7.12 -4.45
C ALA A 209 -4.36 8.37 -3.66
N LEU A 210 -4.43 8.29 -2.33
CA LEU A 210 -4.06 9.39 -1.44
C LEU A 210 -2.55 9.38 -1.21
N ILE A 211 -1.93 10.55 -1.37
CA ILE A 211 -0.53 10.76 -1.01
C ILE A 211 -0.44 10.95 0.50
N GLY A 212 0.38 10.14 1.17
CA GLY A 212 0.60 10.27 2.59
C GLY A 212 1.80 9.49 3.10
N TYR A 213 2.06 9.64 4.38
CA TYR A 213 3.08 8.90 5.12
C TYR A 213 2.63 8.71 6.57
N GLU A 214 3.29 7.81 7.28
CA GLU A 214 3.11 7.69 8.72
C GLU A 214 4.30 8.30 9.49
N TRP A 215 3.98 9.21 10.41
CA TRP A 215 4.89 9.66 11.47
C TRP A 215 4.62 8.87 12.76
N THR A 216 5.67 8.37 13.40
CA THR A 216 5.52 7.42 14.53
C THR A 216 6.39 7.76 15.71
N SER A 217 5.79 8.24 16.80
CA SER A 217 6.52 8.57 18.02
C SER A 217 6.51 7.43 19.04
N THR A 218 7.70 7.12 19.54
CA THR A 218 7.91 6.17 20.62
C THR A 218 8.32 6.83 21.94
N LEU A 219 8.00 8.12 22.13
CA LEU A 219 8.30 8.83 23.40
C LEU A 219 7.70 8.09 24.59
N GLU A 220 8.49 7.99 25.66
CA GLU A 220 8.08 7.41 26.94
C GLU A 220 7.53 5.96 26.84
N GLY A 221 7.92 5.22 25.80
CA GLY A 221 7.45 3.85 25.55
C GLY A 221 6.05 3.78 24.92
N ASN A 222 5.50 4.91 24.48
CA ASN A 222 4.30 4.94 23.66
C ASN A 222 4.61 4.38 22.25
N ASN A 223 3.55 4.16 21.46
CA ASN A 223 3.65 3.83 20.05
C ASN A 223 2.54 4.59 19.32
N LEU A 224 2.74 5.90 19.15
CA LEU A 224 1.76 6.82 18.60
C LEU A 224 1.97 6.96 17.10
N HIS A 225 0.97 6.56 16.33
CA HIS A 225 0.98 6.60 14.87
C HIS A 225 0.11 7.78 14.38
N ARG A 226 0.64 8.61 13.48
CA ARG A 226 -0.09 9.69 12.82
C ARG A 226 0.08 9.59 11.31
N ASN A 227 -1.02 9.37 10.61
CA ASN A 227 -1.05 9.39 9.16
C ASN A 227 -1.24 10.82 8.68
N VAL A 228 -0.26 11.32 7.94
CA VAL A 228 -0.29 12.64 7.31
C VAL A 228 -0.71 12.44 5.86
N ILE A 229 -1.89 12.94 5.53
CA ILE A 229 -2.49 12.82 4.19
C ILE A 229 -2.49 14.19 3.53
N TYR A 230 -1.94 14.26 2.33
CA TYR A 230 -1.83 15.48 1.55
C TYR A 230 -3.16 15.79 0.85
N ARG A 231 -3.50 17.08 0.82
CA ARG A 231 -4.71 17.57 0.15
C ARG A 231 -4.56 17.64 -1.37
N ASP A 232 -3.34 17.93 -1.84
CA ASP A 232 -3.02 18.24 -3.23
C ASP A 232 -2.19 17.11 -3.88
N GLY A 233 -1.94 17.24 -5.19
CA GLY A 233 -1.20 16.25 -5.97
C GLY A 233 0.31 16.30 -5.79
N GLY A 234 1.00 15.45 -6.57
CA GLY A 234 2.44 15.23 -6.47
C GLY A 234 3.30 16.48 -6.62
N ASP A 235 2.90 17.48 -7.42
CA ASP A 235 3.65 18.72 -7.59
C ASP A 235 3.72 19.58 -6.31
N LYS A 236 2.77 19.41 -5.39
CA LYS A 236 2.78 20.02 -4.05
C LYS A 236 3.42 19.10 -3.03
N ALA A 237 3.08 17.81 -3.06
CA ALA A 237 3.61 16.84 -2.11
C ALA A 237 5.14 16.75 -2.16
N LEU A 238 5.75 16.86 -3.35
CA LEU A 238 7.20 16.82 -3.53
C LEU A 238 7.95 18.10 -3.14
N GLN A 239 7.25 19.17 -2.75
CA GLN A 239 7.89 20.40 -2.27
C GLN A 239 8.42 20.26 -0.85
N VAL A 240 7.93 19.27 -0.12
CA VAL A 240 8.34 18.97 1.26
C VAL A 240 8.70 17.49 1.35
N VAL A 241 9.75 17.22 2.11
CA VAL A 241 10.16 15.85 2.44
C VAL A 241 9.43 15.45 3.73
N PRO A 242 8.89 14.22 3.85
CA PRO A 242 8.15 13.79 5.02
C PRO A 242 8.88 14.04 6.33
N TYR A 243 8.17 14.59 7.31
CA TYR A 243 8.70 14.90 8.64
C TYR A 243 9.02 13.63 9.42
N THR A 244 10.19 13.57 10.07
CA THR A 244 10.60 12.40 10.87
C THR A 244 10.39 12.61 12.37
N THR A 245 10.70 11.59 13.16
CA THR A 245 10.67 11.68 14.63
C THR A 245 12.03 12.03 15.24
N THR A 246 13.08 12.04 14.41
CA THR A 246 14.47 12.20 14.86
C THR A 246 15.02 13.61 14.57
N PRO A 247 15.54 14.35 15.57
CA PRO A 247 16.23 15.62 15.34
C PRO A 247 17.48 15.48 14.44
N PRO A 248 17.86 16.52 13.67
CA PRO A 248 17.32 17.88 13.69
C PRO A 248 16.18 18.13 12.68
N TYR A 249 15.79 17.13 11.88
CA TYR A 249 14.80 17.28 10.80
C TYR A 249 13.42 16.74 11.19
N GLY A 250 13.23 16.50 12.48
CA GLY A 250 12.08 15.85 13.06
C GLY A 250 11.97 16.14 14.54
N SER A 251 10.81 15.84 15.09
CA SER A 251 10.54 15.86 16.52
C SER A 251 9.70 14.65 16.85
N PRO A 252 9.91 14.01 18.02
CA PRO A 252 9.06 12.93 18.47
C PRO A 252 7.83 13.46 19.25
N ASP A 253 7.71 14.77 19.49
CA ASP A 253 6.50 15.39 20.04
C ASP A 253 5.42 15.50 18.96
N PRO A 254 4.24 14.90 19.13
CA PRO A 254 3.16 15.00 18.15
C PRO A 254 2.61 16.42 17.93
N MET A 255 2.93 17.37 18.80
CA MET A 255 2.52 18.78 18.66
C MET A 255 3.42 19.57 17.71
N ASP A 256 4.59 19.02 17.34
CA ASP A 256 5.53 19.64 16.41
C ASP A 256 5.32 19.20 14.95
N LEU A 257 4.39 18.26 14.70
CA LEU A 257 3.97 17.80 13.38
C LEU A 257 2.95 18.76 12.77
#